data_AF-A0A1V4MTF5-F1
#
_entry.id   AF-A0A1V4MTF5-F1
#
_cell.length_a   1.000
_cell.length_b   1.000
_cell.length_c   1.000
_cell.angle_alpha   90.00
_cell.angle_beta   90.00
_cell.angle_gamma   90.00
#
_symmetry.space_group_name_H-M   'P 1'
#
loop_
_entity.id
_entity.type
_entity.pdbx_description
1 polymer ?
#
loop_
_entity_poly.entity_id
_entity_poly.type
_entity_poly.pdbx_seq_one_letter_code
_entity_poly.pdbx_strand_id
1 'polypeptide(L)'
;MVNRTGHGSRVAGTVMFLSLVCIPATSGETLLLDDFSSSALSERWFFYGDPLPMTVDSLGLPAPAFCNNGDSNVGSGAVSRETFQLGAGFFAECDVYLTCLERGTWVTACLEIVTPGFRQGDSTEEEYCIARIDLSYSGELDWAAPHRQAVISLSCRRSPEESFAQQYYHQNQLLDGWHRFRLEINDDLTVSYLIDDSLWCVSSVAVPDTTRTVRIRLGDRSSSWGIALHDNVRVGSI
;
A
#
# COMPACT_ATOMS: atom_id res chain seq x y z
N MET A 1 44.64 -14.11 63.71
CA MET A 1 44.55 -12.77 63.09
C MET A 1 44.19 -12.96 61.63
N VAL A 2 43.12 -12.30 61.18
CA VAL A 2 42.34 -12.63 59.98
C VAL A 2 43.02 -12.11 58.72
N ASN A 3 43.36 -13.00 57.79
CA ASN A 3 43.78 -12.66 56.43
C ASN A 3 42.54 -12.41 55.56
N ARG A 4 42.34 -11.17 55.09
CA ARG A 4 41.36 -10.81 54.07
C ARG A 4 42.01 -10.88 52.68
N THR A 5 41.58 -11.82 51.85
CA THR A 5 41.90 -11.89 50.42
C THR A 5 40.87 -11.08 49.63
N GLY A 6 41.32 -10.09 48.87
CA GLY A 6 40.50 -9.30 47.96
C GLY A 6 40.23 -10.04 46.65
N HIS A 7 38.96 -10.14 46.25
CA HIS A 7 38.54 -10.60 44.93
C HIS A 7 38.46 -9.40 43.98
N GLY A 8 39.32 -9.38 42.96
CA GLY A 8 39.22 -8.47 41.82
C GLY A 8 38.28 -9.04 40.77
N SER A 9 37.13 -8.39 40.58
CA SER A 9 36.20 -8.68 39.48
C SER A 9 36.70 -8.04 38.19
N ARG A 10 36.99 -8.87 37.17
CA ARG A 10 37.29 -8.41 35.81
C ARG A 10 35.99 -8.39 34.99
N VAL A 11 35.57 -7.20 34.58
CA VAL A 11 34.45 -7.02 33.64
C VAL A 11 34.96 -7.32 32.24
N ALA A 12 34.49 -8.41 31.64
CA ALA A 12 34.76 -8.75 30.24
C ALA A 12 33.83 -7.90 29.36
N GLY A 13 34.41 -6.97 28.60
CA GLY A 13 33.70 -6.21 27.58
C GLY A 13 33.44 -7.09 26.36
N THR A 14 32.18 -7.42 26.11
CA THR A 14 31.73 -8.09 24.89
C THR A 14 31.77 -7.08 23.74
N VAL A 15 32.72 -7.26 22.81
CA VAL A 15 32.76 -6.50 21.55
C VAL A 15 31.74 -7.13 20.59
N MET A 16 30.65 -6.41 20.34
CA MET A 16 29.62 -6.80 19.37
C MET A 16 30.12 -6.44 17.97
N PHE A 17 30.48 -7.45 17.17
CA PHE A 17 30.80 -7.26 15.76
C PHE A 17 29.49 -7.15 14.97
N LEU A 18 29.23 -5.94 14.44
CA LEU A 18 28.14 -5.70 13.52
C LEU A 18 28.58 -6.20 12.13
N SER A 19 28.16 -7.41 11.77
CA SER A 19 28.38 -7.94 10.42
C SER A 19 27.44 -7.23 9.45
N LEU A 20 27.99 -6.33 8.63
CA LEU A 20 27.27 -5.68 7.54
C LEU A 20 27.05 -6.73 6.43
N VAL A 21 25.87 -7.35 6.40
CA VAL A 21 25.45 -8.20 5.29
C VAL A 21 25.10 -7.29 4.11
N CYS A 22 25.98 -7.22 3.10
CA CYS A 22 25.65 -6.61 1.82
C CYS A 22 24.74 -7.58 1.06
N ILE A 23 23.44 -7.30 1.06
CA ILE A 23 22.49 -8.01 0.18
C ILE A 23 22.74 -7.50 -1.24
N PRO A 24 23.06 -8.37 -2.22
CA PRO A 24 23.23 -7.94 -3.60
C PRO A 24 21.92 -7.34 -4.11
N ALA A 25 22.00 -6.18 -4.75
CA ALA A 25 20.86 -5.59 -5.44
C ALA A 25 20.48 -6.51 -6.61
N THR A 26 19.40 -7.28 -6.47
CA THR A 26 18.76 -7.96 -7.57
C THR A 26 18.28 -6.89 -8.55
N SER A 27 18.77 -6.96 -9.80
CA SER A 27 18.37 -6.04 -10.87
C SER A 27 16.98 -6.42 -11.34
N GLY A 28 15.96 -5.99 -10.60
CA GLY A 28 14.57 -6.22 -10.97
C GLY A 28 14.17 -5.55 -12.30
N GLU A 29 13.25 -6.16 -13.02
CA GLU A 29 12.64 -5.59 -14.23
C GLU A 29 11.53 -4.60 -13.83
N THR A 30 11.59 -3.37 -14.36
CA THR A 30 10.49 -2.40 -14.20
C THR A 30 9.58 -2.50 -15.42
N LEU A 31 8.33 -2.93 -15.18
CA LEU A 31 7.28 -3.11 -16.19
C LEU A 31 6.43 -1.85 -16.36
N LEU A 32 6.16 -1.14 -15.26
CA LEU A 32 5.48 0.16 -15.26
C LEU A 32 6.23 1.14 -14.37
N LEU A 33 6.36 2.38 -14.84
CA LEU A 33 6.74 3.55 -14.05
C LEU A 33 5.84 4.72 -14.45
N ASP A 34 5.13 5.28 -13.48
CA ASP A 34 4.28 6.44 -13.69
C ASP A 34 4.33 7.41 -12.51
N ASP A 35 4.75 8.65 -12.78
CA ASP A 35 4.79 9.79 -11.85
C ASP A 35 3.65 10.78 -12.15
N PHE A 36 2.66 10.36 -12.96
CA PHE A 36 1.51 11.16 -13.38
C PHE A 36 1.82 12.48 -14.10
N SER A 37 3.09 12.74 -14.45
CA SER A 37 3.53 13.95 -15.17
C SER A 37 3.20 13.91 -16.66
N SER A 38 2.90 12.72 -17.19
CA SER A 38 2.60 12.52 -18.61
C SER A 38 1.24 13.08 -19.00
N SER A 39 1.17 13.79 -20.13
CA SER A 39 -0.11 14.22 -20.71
C SER A 39 -0.97 13.07 -21.28
N ALA A 40 -0.43 11.85 -21.32
CA ALA A 40 -1.06 10.67 -21.92
C ALA A 40 -1.58 9.67 -20.86
N LEU A 41 -2.03 10.14 -19.69
CA LEU A 41 -2.51 9.25 -18.61
C LEU A 41 -3.63 8.31 -19.06
N SER A 42 -4.51 8.77 -19.95
CA SER A 42 -5.61 7.96 -20.48
C SER A 42 -5.17 6.81 -21.37
N GLU A 43 -3.90 6.75 -21.80
CA GLU A 43 -3.31 5.62 -22.52
C GLU A 43 -2.80 4.53 -21.56
N ARG A 44 -2.53 4.88 -20.30
CA ARG A 44 -2.01 3.98 -19.25
C ARG A 44 -3.07 3.56 -18.25
N TRP A 45 -4.08 4.40 -18.03
CA TRP A 45 -5.06 4.23 -16.97
C TRP A 45 -6.51 4.28 -17.50
N PHE A 46 -7.35 3.44 -16.91
CA PHE A 46 -8.80 3.59 -16.92
C PHE A 46 -9.21 4.33 -15.65
N PHE A 47 -9.69 5.56 -15.79
CA PHE A 47 -10.24 6.31 -14.67
C PHE A 47 -11.69 5.91 -14.40
N TYR A 48 -12.04 5.83 -13.12
CA TYR A 48 -13.40 5.53 -12.66
C TYR A 48 -13.78 6.41 -11.47
N GLY A 49 -15.08 6.50 -11.22
CA GLY A 49 -15.65 7.25 -10.10
C GLY A 49 -16.48 8.45 -10.53
N ASP A 50 -17.22 9.01 -9.57
CA ASP A 50 -17.93 10.29 -9.69
C ASP A 50 -17.85 10.99 -8.32
N PRO A 51 -17.06 12.07 -8.16
CA PRO A 51 -16.30 12.75 -9.21
C PRO A 51 -15.15 11.91 -9.77
N LEU A 52 -14.73 12.22 -11.01
CA LEU A 52 -13.58 11.57 -11.64
C LEU A 52 -12.28 11.98 -10.93
N PRO A 53 -11.26 11.09 -10.93
CA PRO A 53 -9.96 11.43 -10.41
C PRO A 53 -9.31 12.55 -11.23
N MET A 54 -8.34 13.24 -10.62
CA MET A 54 -7.63 14.36 -11.24
C MET A 54 -6.16 14.35 -10.87
N THR A 55 -5.33 15.04 -11.66
CA THR A 55 -3.95 15.35 -11.26
C THR A 55 -3.91 16.63 -10.43
N VAL A 56 -2.98 16.69 -9.48
CA VAL A 56 -2.74 17.87 -8.64
C VAL A 56 -1.35 18.39 -8.93
N ASP A 57 -1.26 19.44 -9.76
CA ASP A 57 0.01 19.96 -10.27
C ASP A 57 0.90 20.64 -9.21
N SER A 58 0.35 20.92 -8.02
CA SER A 58 1.06 21.58 -6.93
C SER A 58 1.60 20.62 -5.85
N LEU A 59 1.26 19.33 -5.92
CA LEU A 59 1.65 18.30 -4.95
C LEU A 59 2.26 17.08 -5.66
N GLY A 60 3.10 16.33 -4.97
CA GLY A 60 3.78 15.12 -5.49
C GLY A 60 5.22 15.01 -5.00
N LEU A 61 5.92 13.95 -5.43
CA LEU A 61 7.30 13.62 -5.11
C LEU A 61 8.14 13.26 -6.35
N PRO A 62 8.40 14.19 -7.30
CA PRO A 62 7.93 15.57 -7.38
C PRO A 62 6.53 15.68 -8.01
N ALA A 63 5.93 16.88 -7.98
CA ALA A 63 4.64 17.12 -8.64
C ALA A 63 4.67 16.82 -10.16
N PRO A 64 3.53 16.41 -10.76
CA PRO A 64 2.19 16.28 -10.19
C PRO A 64 1.91 14.93 -9.50
N ALA A 65 0.88 14.87 -8.66
CA ALA A 65 0.36 13.62 -8.10
C ALA A 65 -1.04 13.28 -8.61
N PHE A 66 -1.39 11.99 -8.61
CA PHE A 66 -2.75 11.53 -8.84
C PHE A 66 -3.60 11.70 -7.58
N CYS A 67 -4.72 12.41 -7.69
CA CYS A 67 -5.74 12.49 -6.66
C CYS A 67 -6.93 11.63 -7.07
N ASN A 68 -7.29 10.67 -6.23
CA ASN A 68 -8.43 9.83 -6.52
C ASN A 68 -9.75 10.63 -6.54
N ASN A 69 -9.85 11.75 -5.82
CA ASN A 69 -10.96 12.72 -5.90
C ASN A 69 -12.35 12.07 -5.84
N GLY A 70 -12.55 11.14 -4.90
CA GLY A 70 -13.84 10.47 -4.71
C GLY A 70 -14.89 11.35 -4.03
N ASP A 71 -15.95 10.70 -3.53
CA ASP A 71 -16.83 11.28 -2.54
C ASP A 71 -17.14 10.29 -1.40
N SER A 72 -18.09 10.63 -0.52
CA SER A 72 -18.48 9.75 0.60
C SER A 72 -19.31 8.53 0.17
N ASN A 73 -19.86 8.52 -1.04
CA ASN A 73 -20.80 7.50 -1.52
C ASN A 73 -20.16 6.53 -2.52
N VAL A 74 -19.22 7.02 -3.34
CA VAL A 74 -18.65 6.31 -4.48
C VAL A 74 -17.12 6.41 -4.44
N GLY A 75 -16.46 5.27 -4.64
CA GLY A 75 -15.01 5.21 -4.81
C GLY A 75 -14.59 5.80 -6.15
N SER A 76 -13.46 6.48 -6.18
CA SER A 76 -12.87 7.03 -7.41
C SER A 76 -11.40 6.65 -7.48
N GLY A 77 -10.85 6.56 -8.69
CA GLY A 77 -9.52 5.99 -8.86
C GLY A 77 -9.15 5.63 -10.29
N ALA A 78 -8.09 4.83 -10.41
CA ALA A 78 -7.50 4.43 -11.67
C ALA A 78 -7.18 2.93 -11.68
N VAL A 79 -7.32 2.29 -12.84
CA VAL A 79 -6.87 0.91 -13.07
C VAL A 79 -5.93 0.87 -14.26
N SER A 80 -4.82 0.16 -14.16
CA SER A 80 -3.87 0.03 -15.26
C SER A 80 -4.55 -0.59 -16.49
N ARG A 81 -4.24 -0.06 -17.67
CA ARG A 81 -4.69 -0.62 -18.95
C ARG A 81 -3.93 -1.89 -19.30
N GLU A 82 -2.61 -1.82 -19.10
CA GLU A 82 -1.71 -2.95 -19.21
C GLU A 82 -2.01 -4.01 -18.15
N THR A 83 -1.76 -5.25 -18.51
CA THR A 83 -1.80 -6.41 -17.62
C THR A 83 -0.39 -6.93 -17.41
N PHE A 84 -0.05 -7.26 -16.18
CA PHE A 84 1.28 -7.73 -15.81
C PHE A 84 1.26 -9.22 -15.49
N GLN A 85 2.35 -9.94 -15.76
CA GLN A 85 2.49 -11.33 -15.36
C GLN A 85 2.68 -11.41 -13.84
N LEU A 86 1.85 -12.21 -13.18
CA LEU A 86 1.94 -12.47 -11.73
C LEU A 86 2.79 -13.71 -11.48
N GLY A 87 3.73 -13.61 -10.57
CA GLY A 87 4.58 -14.72 -10.13
C GLY A 87 5.45 -14.31 -8.95
N ALA A 88 6.28 -15.23 -8.48
CA ALA A 88 7.29 -14.94 -7.46
C ALA A 88 8.16 -13.75 -7.88
N GLY A 89 8.46 -12.87 -6.93
CA GLY A 89 9.21 -11.64 -7.15
C GLY A 89 8.39 -10.49 -7.76
N PHE A 90 7.13 -10.71 -8.16
CA PHE A 90 6.26 -9.62 -8.64
C PHE A 90 6.05 -8.59 -7.53
N PHE A 91 6.12 -7.31 -7.85
CA PHE A 91 5.76 -6.24 -6.93
C PHE A 91 4.95 -5.13 -7.58
N ALA A 92 4.14 -4.47 -6.76
CA ALA A 92 3.50 -3.21 -7.06
C ALA A 92 3.78 -2.25 -5.89
N GLU A 93 4.23 -1.04 -6.18
CA GLU A 93 4.46 0.00 -5.18
C GLU A 93 3.99 1.37 -5.69
N CYS A 94 3.65 2.24 -4.75
CA CYS A 94 3.37 3.64 -5.01
C CYS A 94 3.63 4.46 -3.75
N ASP A 95 4.00 5.73 -3.92
CA ASP A 95 4.00 6.69 -2.83
C ASP A 95 2.56 7.17 -2.58
N VAL A 96 2.16 7.19 -1.32
CA VAL A 96 0.81 7.52 -0.86
C VAL A 96 0.88 8.70 0.10
N TYR A 97 0.02 9.69 -0.10
CA TYR A 97 -0.19 10.77 0.85
C TYR A 97 -1.67 10.85 1.21
N LEU A 98 -1.97 10.90 2.51
CA LEU A 98 -3.32 11.04 2.99
C LEU A 98 -3.41 12.13 4.06
N THR A 99 -4.32 13.06 3.86
CA THR A 99 -4.68 14.08 4.85
C THR A 99 -6.19 14.11 5.01
N CYS A 100 -6.67 14.40 6.21
CA CYS A 100 -8.09 14.59 6.46
C CYS A 100 -8.29 15.57 7.62
N LEU A 101 -9.30 16.42 7.51
CA LEU A 101 -9.75 17.26 8.61
C LEU A 101 -10.23 16.38 9.77
N GLU A 102 -9.91 16.76 11.01
CA GLU A 102 -10.25 15.98 12.21
C GLU A 102 -11.76 15.70 12.35
N ARG A 103 -12.58 16.67 11.94
CA ARG A 103 -14.04 16.56 11.89
C ARG A 103 -14.54 15.94 10.57
N GLY A 104 -13.65 15.42 9.74
CA GLY A 104 -13.95 14.91 8.42
C GLY A 104 -14.70 13.58 8.43
N THR A 105 -14.94 13.06 7.23
CA THR A 105 -15.41 11.70 7.00
C THR A 105 -14.53 11.00 5.96
N TRP A 106 -14.84 9.75 5.63
CA TRP A 106 -14.04 8.79 4.88
C TRP A 106 -13.06 9.39 3.86
N VAL A 107 -11.77 9.16 4.09
CA VAL A 107 -10.70 9.35 3.10
C VAL A 107 -9.86 8.10 3.08
N THR A 108 -9.74 7.47 1.91
CA THR A 108 -8.99 6.23 1.73
C THR A 108 -8.09 6.34 0.50
N ALA A 109 -6.80 6.07 0.72
CA ALA A 109 -5.84 5.80 -0.34
C ALA A 109 -5.59 4.29 -0.40
N CYS A 110 -5.66 3.72 -1.61
CA CYS A 110 -5.55 2.28 -1.80
C CYS A 110 -4.58 1.95 -2.94
N LEU A 111 -3.82 0.87 -2.79
CA LEU A 111 -3.05 0.18 -3.82
C LEU A 111 -3.50 -1.29 -3.85
N GLU A 112 -3.93 -1.78 -5.02
CA GLU A 112 -4.42 -3.15 -5.17
C GLU A 112 -3.84 -3.85 -6.40
N ILE A 113 -3.65 -5.16 -6.25
CA ILE A 113 -3.48 -6.11 -7.34
C ILE A 113 -4.87 -6.72 -7.59
N VAL A 114 -5.40 -6.54 -8.80
CA VAL A 114 -6.72 -7.03 -9.18
C VAL A 114 -6.65 -7.96 -10.39
N THR A 115 -7.63 -8.84 -10.54
CA THR A 115 -7.72 -9.69 -11.74
C THR A 115 -7.99 -8.83 -13.00
N PRO A 116 -7.63 -9.30 -14.21
CA PRO A 116 -7.82 -8.54 -15.46
C PRO A 116 -9.31 -8.28 -15.78
N GLY A 117 -10.19 -9.08 -15.18
CA GLY A 117 -11.63 -8.99 -15.34
C GLY A 117 -12.29 -7.88 -14.51
N PHE A 118 -11.55 -7.17 -13.64
CA PHE A 118 -12.08 -6.10 -12.83
C PHE A 118 -12.85 -5.07 -13.69
N ARG A 119 -14.12 -4.87 -13.35
CA ARG A 119 -15.02 -3.89 -13.98
C ARG A 119 -15.48 -2.89 -12.92
N GLN A 120 -15.43 -1.61 -13.28
CA GLN A 120 -15.89 -0.50 -12.43
C GLN A 120 -17.31 -0.72 -11.91
N GLY A 121 -17.55 -0.35 -10.65
CA GLY A 121 -18.90 -0.13 -10.10
C GLY A 121 -19.63 -1.39 -9.64
N ASP A 122 -18.96 -2.53 -9.61
CA ASP A 122 -19.55 -3.74 -9.03
C ASP A 122 -19.27 -3.75 -7.52
N SER A 123 -20.32 -3.84 -6.70
CA SER A 123 -20.20 -4.01 -5.24
C SER A 123 -19.54 -5.34 -4.86
N THR A 124 -19.22 -6.17 -5.85
CA THR A 124 -18.43 -7.40 -5.77
C THR A 124 -16.93 -7.15 -5.93
N GLU A 125 -16.41 -5.95 -5.64
CA GLU A 125 -14.95 -5.62 -5.67
C GLU A 125 -14.08 -6.72 -5.02
N GLU A 126 -14.65 -7.34 -3.99
CA GLU A 126 -14.18 -8.52 -3.31
C GLU A 126 -13.80 -9.73 -4.20
N GLU A 127 -14.50 -10.00 -5.30
CA GLU A 127 -14.21 -11.13 -6.19
C GLU A 127 -12.99 -10.89 -7.08
N TYR A 128 -12.65 -9.63 -7.32
CA TYR A 128 -11.59 -9.24 -8.25
C TYR A 128 -10.29 -8.84 -7.53
N CYS A 129 -10.35 -8.49 -6.26
CA CYS A 129 -9.18 -8.14 -5.45
C CYS A 129 -8.35 -9.38 -5.11
N ILE A 130 -7.07 -9.36 -5.47
CA ILE A 130 -6.10 -10.42 -5.14
C ILE A 130 -5.31 -10.04 -3.89
N ALA A 131 -4.79 -8.81 -3.87
CA ALA A 131 -4.06 -8.26 -2.74
C ALA A 131 -4.28 -6.75 -2.65
N ARG A 132 -4.36 -6.22 -1.43
CA ARG A 132 -4.67 -4.82 -1.14
C ARG A 132 -3.89 -4.32 0.06
N ILE A 133 -3.40 -3.09 -0.05
CA ILE A 133 -2.95 -2.26 1.06
C ILE A 133 -3.68 -0.92 0.97
N ASP A 134 -4.36 -0.54 2.05
CA ASP A 134 -5.01 0.77 2.15
C ASP A 134 -4.64 1.51 3.44
N LEU A 135 -4.71 2.83 3.35
CA LEU A 135 -4.74 3.74 4.48
C LEU A 135 -6.07 4.47 4.45
N SER A 136 -6.85 4.30 5.51
CA SER A 136 -8.18 4.89 5.63
C SER A 136 -8.26 5.75 6.88
N TYR A 137 -8.85 6.93 6.78
CA TYR A 137 -9.18 7.79 7.91
C TYR A 137 -10.68 8.07 7.96
N SER A 138 -11.25 8.10 9.17
CA SER A 138 -12.65 8.44 9.34
C SER A 138 -12.92 9.24 10.62
N GLY A 139 -13.08 10.55 10.45
CA GLY A 139 -13.21 11.50 11.56
C GLY A 139 -14.58 11.48 12.26
N GLU A 140 -14.84 12.53 13.04
CA GLU A 140 -16.03 12.63 13.90
C GLU A 140 -17.37 12.62 13.17
N LEU A 141 -17.40 12.99 11.88
CA LEU A 141 -18.63 13.03 11.09
C LEU A 141 -19.00 11.67 10.47
N ASP A 142 -18.18 10.64 10.64
CA ASP A 142 -18.58 9.28 10.31
C ASP A 142 -19.53 8.73 11.35
N TRP A 143 -20.81 8.63 10.97
CA TRP A 143 -21.87 8.12 11.82
C TRP A 143 -21.70 6.63 12.17
N ALA A 144 -21.02 5.85 11.33
CA ALA A 144 -20.84 4.40 11.52
C ALA A 144 -19.63 4.09 12.42
N ALA A 145 -18.65 4.98 12.46
CA ALA A 145 -17.45 4.81 13.28
C ALA A 145 -16.86 6.16 13.72
N PRO A 146 -17.59 6.93 14.54
CA PRO A 146 -17.08 8.21 15.03
C PRO A 146 -15.79 7.94 15.81
N HIS A 147 -14.76 8.77 15.57
CA HIS A 147 -13.41 8.69 16.16
C HIS A 147 -12.46 7.65 15.56
N ARG A 148 -12.68 7.19 14.33
CA ARG A 148 -11.69 6.37 13.63
C ARG A 148 -10.47 7.19 13.20
N GLN A 149 -9.42 7.01 13.97
CA GLN A 149 -8.07 7.37 13.56
C GLN A 149 -7.63 6.58 12.32
N ALA A 150 -6.51 6.95 11.73
CA ALA A 150 -5.97 6.25 10.57
C ALA A 150 -5.87 4.73 10.82
N VAL A 151 -6.33 3.95 9.84
CA VAL A 151 -6.30 2.48 9.84
C VAL A 151 -5.58 2.03 8.59
N ILE A 152 -4.61 1.14 8.77
CA ILE A 152 -4.03 0.36 7.67
C ILE A 152 -4.83 -0.93 7.56
N SER A 153 -5.39 -1.22 6.38
CA SER A 153 -6.00 -2.52 6.09
C SER A 153 -5.19 -3.26 5.03
N LEU A 154 -4.88 -4.51 5.33
CA LEU A 154 -4.13 -5.41 4.46
C LEU A 154 -5.01 -6.61 4.15
N SER A 155 -5.08 -7.02 2.89
CA SER A 155 -5.80 -8.24 2.54
C SER A 155 -5.20 -8.96 1.35
N CYS A 156 -5.33 -10.29 1.36
CA CYS A 156 -5.00 -11.17 0.24
C CYS A 156 -6.09 -12.23 0.12
N ARG A 157 -6.45 -12.59 -1.11
CA ARG A 157 -7.54 -13.54 -1.37
C ARG A 157 -7.10 -14.58 -2.38
N ARG A 158 -7.26 -15.85 -2.01
CA ARG A 158 -7.05 -17.00 -2.91
C ARG A 158 -8.36 -17.48 -3.53
N SER A 159 -9.42 -17.52 -2.72
CA SER A 159 -10.78 -17.84 -3.11
C SER A 159 -11.76 -17.11 -2.19
N PRO A 160 -13.08 -17.16 -2.45
CA PRO A 160 -14.08 -16.61 -1.52
C PRO A 160 -13.99 -17.18 -0.10
N GLU A 161 -13.55 -18.43 0.04
CA GLU A 161 -13.44 -19.14 1.33
C GLU A 161 -12.06 -19.03 1.99
N GLU A 162 -11.02 -18.74 1.20
CA GLU A 162 -9.64 -18.66 1.67
C GLU A 162 -9.09 -17.24 1.44
N SER A 163 -9.12 -16.44 2.51
CA SER A 163 -8.63 -15.06 2.51
C SER A 163 -7.86 -14.73 3.79
N PHE A 164 -7.00 -13.73 3.67
CA PHE A 164 -6.28 -13.06 4.73
C PHE A 164 -6.78 -11.62 4.81
N ALA A 165 -7.05 -11.14 6.02
CA ALA A 165 -7.35 -9.74 6.28
C ALA A 165 -6.77 -9.34 7.65
N GLN A 166 -6.10 -8.21 7.69
CA GLN A 166 -5.54 -7.64 8.92
C GLN A 166 -5.70 -6.14 8.94
N GLN A 167 -5.99 -5.58 10.12
CA GLN A 167 -6.13 -4.15 10.32
C GLN A 167 -5.24 -3.68 11.47
N TYR A 168 -4.56 -2.55 11.25
CA TYR A 168 -3.79 -1.84 12.26
C TYR A 168 -4.45 -0.49 12.51
N TYR A 169 -4.93 -0.29 13.73
CA TYR A 169 -5.64 0.91 14.14
C TYR A 169 -4.65 1.96 14.69
N HIS A 170 -5.08 3.22 14.72
CA HIS A 170 -4.33 4.34 15.31
C HIS A 170 -3.01 4.67 14.59
N GLN A 171 -2.97 4.50 13.27
CA GLN A 171 -1.79 4.75 12.42
C GLN A 171 -1.67 6.22 11.99
N ASN A 172 -2.00 7.16 12.89
CA ASN A 172 -2.04 8.60 12.56
C ASN A 172 -0.68 9.16 12.14
N GLN A 173 0.42 8.48 12.49
CA GLN A 173 1.75 8.84 12.04
C GLN A 173 1.96 8.69 10.53
N LEU A 174 1.04 8.02 9.82
CA LEU A 174 1.03 7.89 8.36
C LEU A 174 0.20 8.98 7.65
N LEU A 175 -0.35 9.93 8.41
CA LEU A 175 -1.09 11.08 7.87
C LEU A 175 -0.16 12.26 7.62
N ASP A 176 -0.58 13.14 6.72
CA ASP A 176 0.09 14.42 6.41
C ASP A 176 1.56 14.26 5.96
N GLY A 177 1.89 13.07 5.44
CA GLY A 177 3.20 12.68 4.95
C GLY A 177 3.08 11.71 3.80
N TRP A 178 4.15 11.63 3.00
CA TRP A 178 4.27 10.65 1.94
C TRP A 178 4.90 9.37 2.47
N HIS A 179 4.30 8.23 2.14
CA HIS A 179 4.75 6.91 2.54
C HIS A 179 4.74 5.97 1.35
N ARG A 180 5.78 5.15 1.20
CA ARG A 180 5.84 4.18 0.10
C ARG A 180 5.13 2.91 0.49
N PHE A 181 4.05 2.59 -0.20
CA PHE A 181 3.31 1.36 0.00
C PHE A 181 3.77 0.35 -1.04
N ARG A 182 4.02 -0.89 -0.63
CA ARG A 182 4.47 -1.96 -1.52
C ARG A 182 3.82 -3.29 -1.17
N LEU A 183 3.32 -3.94 -2.22
CA LEU A 183 2.88 -5.34 -2.24
C LEU A 183 3.92 -6.15 -3.00
N GLU A 184 4.42 -7.22 -2.40
CA GLU A 184 5.42 -8.10 -3.02
C GLU A 184 5.01 -9.56 -2.91
N ILE A 185 5.08 -10.30 -4.02
CA ILE A 185 4.73 -11.70 -4.10
C ILE A 185 5.97 -12.55 -3.83
N ASN A 186 5.93 -13.31 -2.75
CA ASN A 186 7.02 -14.17 -2.32
C ASN A 186 7.11 -15.45 -3.19
N ASP A 187 8.18 -16.23 -3.01
CA ASP A 187 8.40 -17.50 -3.71
C ASP A 187 7.27 -18.52 -3.51
N ASP A 188 6.63 -18.50 -2.34
CA ASP A 188 5.49 -19.35 -1.98
C ASP A 188 4.12 -18.73 -2.36
N LEU A 189 4.15 -17.65 -3.14
CA LEU A 189 3.00 -16.86 -3.58
C LEU A 189 2.23 -16.16 -2.45
N THR A 190 2.76 -16.10 -1.23
CA THR A 190 2.24 -15.20 -0.20
C THR A 190 2.60 -13.75 -0.52
N VAL A 191 1.92 -12.80 0.13
CA VAL A 191 2.09 -11.37 -0.10
C VAL A 191 2.80 -10.75 1.10
N SER A 192 3.97 -10.16 0.87
CA SER A 192 4.63 -9.26 1.80
C SER A 192 4.05 -7.85 1.65
N TYR A 193 3.66 -7.25 2.78
CA TYR A 193 3.15 -5.88 2.84
C TYR A 193 4.22 -5.00 3.48
N LEU A 194 4.70 -4.01 2.73
CA LEU A 194 5.73 -3.09 3.19
C LEU A 194 5.23 -1.65 3.16
N ILE A 195 5.64 -0.88 4.17
CA ILE A 195 5.49 0.58 4.19
C ILE A 195 6.86 1.16 4.55
N ASP A 196 7.33 2.10 3.73
CA ASP A 196 8.66 2.74 3.87
C ASP A 196 9.78 1.70 4.00
N ASP A 197 9.77 0.72 3.09
CA ASP A 197 10.71 -0.42 3.00
C ASP A 197 10.73 -1.34 4.25
N SER A 198 9.87 -1.08 5.24
CA SER A 198 9.72 -1.91 6.43
C SER A 198 8.63 -2.96 6.22
N LEU A 199 8.92 -4.23 6.50
CA LEU A 199 7.93 -5.30 6.46
C LEU A 199 6.92 -5.16 7.62
N TRP A 200 5.64 -5.06 7.29
CA TRP A 200 4.55 -5.00 8.27
C TRP A 200 4.01 -6.39 8.59
N CYS A 201 3.69 -7.17 7.56
CA CYS A 201 3.35 -8.58 7.70
C CYS A 201 3.48 -9.33 6.38
N VAL A 202 3.30 -10.65 6.44
CA VAL A 202 3.14 -11.54 5.30
C VAL A 202 1.75 -12.18 5.41
N SER A 203 1.03 -12.28 4.30
CA SER A 203 -0.27 -12.97 4.30
C SER A 203 -0.10 -14.45 4.67
N SER A 204 -1.05 -14.98 5.45
CA SER A 204 -1.11 -16.42 5.76
C SER A 204 -1.68 -17.27 4.62
N VAL A 205 -2.07 -16.62 3.53
CA VAL A 205 -2.71 -17.19 2.34
C VAL A 205 -1.94 -16.73 1.12
N ALA A 206 -1.70 -17.65 0.19
CA ALA A 206 -1.09 -17.36 -1.10
C ALA A 206 -2.10 -16.77 -2.09
N VAL A 207 -1.65 -15.95 -3.04
CA VAL A 207 -2.48 -15.53 -4.18
C VAL A 207 -2.90 -16.75 -5.02
N PRO A 208 -3.99 -16.66 -5.82
CA PRO A 208 -4.46 -17.79 -6.62
C PRO A 208 -3.40 -18.19 -7.66
N ASP A 209 -3.00 -19.45 -7.69
CA ASP A 209 -2.05 -20.01 -8.68
C ASP A 209 -2.64 -20.12 -10.10
N THR A 210 -3.97 -19.98 -10.20
CA THR A 210 -4.73 -19.89 -11.44
C THR A 210 -4.64 -18.51 -12.09
N THR A 211 -4.30 -17.46 -11.33
CA THR A 211 -4.20 -16.10 -11.86
C THR A 211 -2.79 -15.84 -12.39
N ARG A 212 -2.68 -15.74 -13.72
CA ARG A 212 -1.39 -15.52 -14.40
C ARG A 212 -1.13 -14.06 -14.73
N THR A 213 -2.18 -13.27 -14.91
CA THR A 213 -2.06 -11.85 -15.22
C THR A 213 -2.92 -11.02 -14.29
N VAL A 214 -2.47 -9.80 -14.02
CA VAL A 214 -3.12 -8.86 -13.08
C VAL A 214 -3.12 -7.44 -13.63
N ARG A 215 -3.90 -6.57 -12.99
CA ARG A 215 -3.86 -5.12 -13.15
C ARG A 215 -3.59 -4.46 -11.81
N ILE A 216 -3.14 -3.21 -11.86
CA ILE A 216 -2.97 -2.37 -10.67
C ILE A 216 -4.14 -1.42 -10.57
N ARG A 217 -4.75 -1.34 -9.38
CA ARG A 217 -5.78 -0.37 -9.05
C ARG A 217 -5.27 0.59 -7.97
N LEU A 218 -5.61 1.86 -8.14
CA LEU A 218 -5.32 2.95 -7.22
C LEU A 218 -6.61 3.68 -6.86
N GLY A 219 -6.70 4.12 -5.61
CA GLY A 219 -7.78 4.98 -5.12
C GLY A 219 -9.02 4.22 -4.65
N ASP A 220 -9.74 4.85 -3.72
CA ASP A 220 -11.00 4.36 -3.15
C ASP A 220 -11.91 5.57 -2.84
N ARG A 221 -12.76 5.51 -1.82
CA ARG A 221 -13.59 6.63 -1.35
C ARG A 221 -12.72 7.73 -0.74
N SER A 222 -12.94 8.97 -1.18
CA SER A 222 -12.29 10.14 -0.60
C SER A 222 -13.28 11.28 -0.55
N SER A 223 -13.76 11.64 0.64
CA SER A 223 -14.69 12.76 0.79
C SER A 223 -13.99 14.11 0.64
N SER A 224 -14.77 15.18 0.51
CA SER A 224 -14.29 16.56 0.46
C SER A 224 -13.62 17.07 1.75
N TRP A 225 -13.51 16.22 2.78
CA TRP A 225 -12.86 16.55 4.05
C TRP A 225 -11.36 16.25 4.07
N GLY A 226 -10.83 15.66 3.01
CA GLY A 226 -9.41 15.39 2.91
C GLY A 226 -9.01 15.04 1.49
N ILE A 227 -7.77 14.59 1.35
CA ILE A 227 -7.16 14.29 0.06
C ILE A 227 -6.39 12.98 0.21
N ALA A 228 -6.59 12.06 -0.73
CA ALA A 228 -5.78 10.87 -0.93
C ALA A 228 -5.04 11.00 -2.28
N LEU A 229 -3.72 10.98 -2.22
CA LEU A 229 -2.84 11.10 -3.38
C LEU A 229 -2.00 9.84 -3.58
N HIS A 230 -1.70 9.58 -4.84
CA HIS A 230 -0.80 8.53 -5.29
C HIS A 230 0.25 9.12 -6.21
N ASP A 231 1.48 8.64 -6.11
CA ASP A 231 2.59 9.08 -6.95
C ASP A 231 3.63 7.96 -7.14
N ASN A 232 4.57 8.13 -8.07
CA ASN A 232 5.70 7.24 -8.35
C ASN A 232 5.32 5.75 -8.40
N VAL A 233 4.26 5.42 -9.13
CA VAL A 233 3.78 4.05 -9.25
C VAL A 233 4.81 3.21 -9.99
N ARG A 234 5.18 2.08 -9.40
CA ARG A 234 6.11 1.12 -9.99
C ARG A 234 5.54 -0.28 -9.93
N VAL A 235 5.67 -1.00 -11.04
CA VAL A 235 5.32 -2.42 -11.14
C VAL A 235 6.49 -3.14 -11.77
N GLY A 236 6.82 -4.32 -11.24
CA GLY A 236 7.97 -5.05 -11.74
C GLY A 236 8.11 -6.45 -11.17
N SER A 237 9.27 -7.03 -11.43
CA SER A 237 9.74 -8.28 -10.83
C SER A 237 11.15 -8.09 -10.26
N ILE A 238 11.50 -8.84 -9.22
CA ILE A 238 12.81 -8.78 -8.54
C ILE A 238 13.74 -9.90 -9.03
#